data_AF-A0A0K1ETF5-F1
#
_entry.id   AF-A0A0K1ETF5-F1
#
_cell.length_a   1.000
_cell.length_b   1.000
_cell.length_c   1.000
_cell.angle_alpha   90.00
_cell.angle_beta   90.00
_cell.angle_gamma   90.00
#
_symmetry.space_group_name_H-M   'P 1'
#
loop_
_entity.id
_entity.type
_entity.pdbx_description
1 polymer ?
#
loop_
_entity_poly.entity_id
_entity_poly.type
_entity_poly.pdbx_seq_one_letter_code
_entity_poly.pdbx_strand_id
1 'polypeptide(L)'
;MSGRTNLGEVSRDLSTHLARANKAAHLLMEASSQEEAGLLLEAGFAELQAAVAAAPTALAERVQQVVNDIAGRLLQAVNPSVLVEAVESARA
;
A
#
# COMPACT_ATOMS: atom_id res chain seq x y z
N MET A 1 0.97 26.50 -20.31
CA MET A 1 0.70 25.50 -21.37
C MET A 1 2.05 24.87 -21.70
N SER A 2 2.35 23.60 -21.52
CA SER A 2 1.55 22.39 -21.34
C SER A 2 2.31 21.46 -20.39
N GLY A 3 1.68 21.04 -19.29
CA GLY A 3 2.18 19.96 -18.44
C GLY A 3 2.00 18.64 -19.19
N ARG A 4 2.95 18.30 -20.06
CA ARG A 4 3.10 16.93 -20.54
C ARG A 4 3.75 16.15 -19.40
N THR A 5 2.93 15.69 -18.45
CA THR A 5 3.35 14.64 -17.52
C THR A 5 3.86 13.49 -18.39
N ASN A 6 5.15 13.24 -18.35
CA ASN A 6 5.77 12.28 -19.24
C ASN A 6 5.25 10.89 -18.83
N LEU A 7 4.55 10.18 -19.71
CA LEU A 7 3.96 8.88 -19.38
C LEU A 7 5.01 7.88 -18.83
N GLY A 8 6.28 8.06 -19.21
CA GLY A 8 7.41 7.30 -18.66
C GLY A 8 7.76 7.64 -17.19
N GLU A 9 7.61 8.89 -16.76
CA GLU A 9 7.80 9.29 -15.35
C GLU A 9 6.66 8.77 -14.49
N VAL A 10 5.42 8.93 -14.97
CA VAL A 10 4.22 8.41 -14.30
C VAL A 10 4.28 6.89 -14.11
N SER A 11 4.73 6.16 -15.13
CA SER A 11 4.92 4.70 -15.06
C SER A 11 6.03 4.30 -14.05
N ARG A 12 7.10 5.10 -13.95
CA ARG A 12 8.19 4.86 -13.00
C ARG A 12 7.76 5.14 -11.56
N ASP A 13 7.04 6.22 -11.32
CA ASP A 13 6.55 6.59 -9.99
C ASP A 13 5.53 5.57 -9.50
N LEU A 14 4.58 5.18 -10.35
CA LEU A 14 3.63 4.10 -10.08
C LEU A 14 4.35 2.79 -9.71
N SER A 15 5.31 2.36 -10.53
CA SER A 15 6.07 1.13 -10.28
C SER A 15 6.86 1.19 -8.97
N THR A 16 7.40 2.37 -8.63
CA THR A 16 8.17 2.58 -7.40
C THR A 16 7.27 2.47 -6.18
N HIS A 17 6.13 3.14 -6.19
CA HIS A 17 5.15 3.10 -5.11
C HIS A 17 4.61 1.68 -4.87
N LEU A 18 4.24 0.97 -5.95
CA LEU A 18 3.78 -0.42 -5.85
C LEU A 18 4.88 -1.36 -5.31
N ALA A 19 6.14 -1.17 -5.72
CA ALA A 19 7.25 -1.98 -5.23
C ALA A 19 7.49 -1.75 -3.72
N ARG A 20 7.38 -0.51 -3.25
CA ARG A 20 7.52 -0.18 -1.83
C ARG A 20 6.36 -0.72 -1.00
N ALA A 21 5.13 -0.59 -1.48
CA ALA A 21 3.97 -1.19 -0.83
C ALA A 21 4.10 -2.72 -0.71
N ASN A 22 4.54 -3.39 -1.79
CA ASN A 22 4.75 -4.84 -1.77
C ASN A 22 5.92 -5.26 -0.86
N LYS A 23 6.95 -4.43 -0.74
CA LYS A 23 8.04 -4.63 0.23
C LYS A 23 7.54 -4.52 1.67
N ALA A 24 6.72 -3.50 1.97
CA ALA A 24 6.10 -3.34 3.29
C ALA A 24 5.24 -4.57 3.63
N ALA A 25 4.49 -5.10 2.68
CA ALA A 25 3.70 -6.32 2.86
C ALA A 25 4.55 -7.57 3.17
N HIS A 26 5.73 -7.71 2.56
CA HIS A 26 6.66 -8.80 2.90
C HIS A 26 7.24 -8.62 4.30
N LEU A 27 7.73 -7.42 4.63
CA LEU A 27 8.29 -7.14 5.95
C LEU A 27 7.26 -7.33 7.06
N LEU A 28 5.99 -7.04 6.78
CA LEU A 28 4.91 -7.24 7.74
C LEU A 28 4.71 -8.72 8.12
N MET A 29 4.99 -9.65 7.21
CA MET A 29 4.96 -11.10 7.51
C MET A 29 6.11 -11.53 8.44
N GLU A 30 7.19 -10.75 8.47
CA GLU A 30 8.38 -10.98 9.29
C GLU A 30 8.38 -10.13 10.57
N ALA A 31 7.38 -9.24 10.73
CA ALA A 31 7.32 -8.31 11.84
C ALA A 31 7.29 -9.05 13.19
N SER A 32 8.19 -8.64 14.07
CA SER A 32 8.39 -9.29 15.37
C SER A 32 7.60 -8.64 16.50
N SER A 33 6.98 -7.49 16.23
CA SER A 33 6.19 -6.72 17.20
C SER A 33 4.98 -6.02 16.55
N GLN A 34 3.98 -5.70 17.37
CA GLN A 34 2.80 -4.96 16.94
C GLN A 34 3.15 -3.53 16.48
N GLU A 35 4.11 -2.88 17.13
CA GLU A 35 4.56 -1.53 16.78
C GLU A 35 5.23 -1.53 15.39
N GLU A 36 6.14 -2.49 15.15
CA GLU A 36 6.75 -2.69 13.83
C GLU A 36 5.71 -2.99 12.75
N ALA A 37 4.74 -3.85 13.07
CA ALA A 37 3.64 -4.16 12.17
C ALA A 37 2.78 -2.93 11.83
N GLY A 38 2.46 -2.09 12.82
CA GLY A 38 1.71 -0.85 12.64
C GLY A 38 2.43 0.14 11.71
N LEU A 39 3.74 0.34 11.92
CA LEU A 39 4.55 1.23 11.07
C LEU A 39 4.63 0.71 9.62
N LEU A 40 4.77 -0.60 9.44
CA LEU A 40 4.82 -1.22 8.12
C LEU A 40 3.46 -1.15 7.39
N LEU A 41 2.35 -1.29 8.11
CA LEU A 41 1.01 -1.09 7.55
C LEU A 41 0.81 0.35 7.08
N GLU A 42 1.11 1.33 7.93
CA GLU A 42 0.97 2.76 7.59
C GLU A 42 1.82 3.13 6.37
N ALA A 43 3.08 2.69 6.36
CA ALA A 43 3.97 2.91 5.22
C ALA A 43 3.45 2.22 3.95
N GLY A 44 2.98 0.98 4.05
CA GLY A 44 2.41 0.23 2.94
C GLY A 44 1.19 0.92 2.35
N PHE A 45 0.24 1.36 3.18
CA PHE A 45 -0.96 2.07 2.73
C PHE A 45 -0.66 3.45 2.15
N ALA A 46 0.30 4.19 2.70
CA ALA A 46 0.72 5.48 2.15
C ALA A 46 1.27 5.31 0.72
N GLU A 47 2.09 4.29 0.49
CA GLU A 47 2.64 3.97 -0.84
C GLU A 47 1.54 3.49 -1.80
N LEU A 48 0.53 2.74 -1.34
CA LEU A 48 -0.62 2.38 -2.16
C LEU A 48 -1.46 3.60 -2.59
N GLN A 49 -1.71 4.54 -1.67
CA GLN A 49 -2.41 5.78 -1.99
C GLN A 49 -1.61 6.62 -3.01
N ALA A 50 -0.29 6.70 -2.86
CA ALA A 50 0.58 7.38 -3.81
C ALA A 50 0.59 6.68 -5.18
N ALA A 51 0.57 5.35 -5.23
CA ALA A 51 0.43 4.58 -6.47
C ALA A 51 -0.88 4.89 -7.20
N VAL A 52 -2.01 4.94 -6.48
CA VAL A 52 -3.31 5.30 -7.06
C VAL A 52 -3.31 6.75 -7.56
N ALA A 53 -2.74 7.68 -6.79
CA ALA A 53 -2.64 9.09 -7.17
C ALA A 53 -1.75 9.31 -8.40
N ALA A 54 -0.69 8.50 -8.55
CA ALA A 54 0.18 8.51 -9.72
C ALA A 54 -0.44 7.78 -10.93
N ALA A 55 -1.44 6.92 -10.75
CA ALA A 55 -1.99 6.12 -11.83
C ALA A 55 -2.74 6.98 -12.87
N PRO A 56 -2.43 6.88 -14.17
CA PRO A 56 -3.29 7.42 -15.23
C PRO A 56 -4.67 6.78 -15.17
N THR A 57 -5.72 7.54 -15.47
CA THR A 57 -7.12 7.05 -15.44
C THR A 57 -7.32 5.79 -16.30
N ALA A 58 -6.58 5.65 -17.41
CA ALA A 58 -6.61 4.49 -18.29
C ALA A 58 -5.99 3.20 -17.70
N LEU A 59 -5.19 3.32 -16.64
CA LEU A 59 -4.57 2.19 -15.92
C LEU A 59 -5.18 1.97 -14.53
N ALA A 60 -6.12 2.83 -14.12
CA ALA A 60 -6.68 2.85 -12.78
C ALA A 60 -7.28 1.51 -12.36
N GLU A 61 -7.99 0.79 -13.25
CA GLU A 61 -8.57 -0.52 -12.92
C GLU A 61 -7.50 -1.59 -12.63
N ARG A 62 -6.43 -1.63 -13.43
CA ARG A 62 -5.31 -2.57 -13.22
C ARG A 62 -4.52 -2.21 -11.97
N VAL A 63 -4.27 -0.93 -11.75
CA VAL A 63 -3.59 -0.46 -10.53
C VAL A 63 -4.46 -0.77 -9.31
N GLN A 64 -5.77 -0.59 -9.39
CA GLN A 64 -6.70 -0.89 -8.31
C GLN A 64 -6.69 -2.38 -7.95
N GLN A 65 -6.62 -3.28 -8.94
CA GLN A 65 -6.48 -4.72 -8.68
C GLN A 65 -5.18 -5.03 -7.92
N VAL A 66 -4.04 -4.50 -8.38
CA VAL A 66 -2.74 -4.71 -7.72
C VAL A 66 -2.73 -4.11 -6.30
N VAL A 67 -3.32 -2.92 -6.14
CA VAL A 67 -3.46 -2.26 -4.84
C VAL A 67 -4.30 -3.09 -3.89
N ASN A 68 -5.43 -3.62 -4.35
CA ASN A 68 -6.31 -4.48 -3.56
C ASN A 68 -5.61 -5.78 -3.15
N ASP A 69 -4.83 -6.39 -4.06
CA ASP A 69 -4.06 -7.60 -3.75
C ASP A 69 -3.00 -7.34 -2.67
N ILE A 70 -2.27 -6.22 -2.76
CA ILE A 70 -1.26 -5.84 -1.76
C ILE A 70 -1.93 -5.48 -0.43
N ALA A 71 -3.03 -4.73 -0.45
CA ALA A 71 -3.80 -4.40 0.75
C ALA A 71 -4.35 -5.66 1.43
N GLY A 72 -4.82 -6.64 0.66
CA GLY A 72 -5.27 -7.93 1.17
C GLY A 72 -4.14 -8.68 1.89
N ARG A 73 -2.92 -8.68 1.32
CA ARG A 73 -1.74 -9.30 1.96
C ARG A 73 -1.32 -8.56 3.22
N LEU A 74 -1.35 -7.24 3.20
CA LEU A 74 -1.07 -6.41 4.38
C LEU A 74 -2.03 -6.79 5.52
N LEU A 75 -3.33 -6.88 5.25
CA LEU A 75 -4.33 -7.25 6.24
C LEU A 75 -4.21 -8.72 6.70
N GLN A 76 -3.81 -9.64 5.82
CA GLN A 76 -3.61 -11.05 6.20
C GLN A 76 -2.36 -11.29 7.05
N ALA A 77 -1.32 -10.48 6.87
CA ALA A 77 -0.08 -10.58 7.62
C ALA A 77 -0.24 -10.10 9.08
N VAL A 78 -1.21 -9.22 9.34
CA VAL A 78 -1.60 -8.88 10.70
C VAL A 78 -2.40 -10.04 11.28
N ASN A 79 -1.85 -10.71 12.29
CA ASN A 79 -2.53 -11.76 13.03
C ASN A 79 -3.95 -11.27 13.40
N PRO A 80 -5.04 -11.99 13.07
CA PRO A 80 -6.41 -11.48 13.19
C PRO A 80 -6.74 -10.95 14.59
N SER A 81 -6.13 -11.50 15.64
CA SER A 81 -6.25 -11.00 17.02
C SER A 81 -5.74 -9.56 17.20
N VAL A 82 -4.66 -9.19 16.50
CA VAL A 82 -4.07 -7.84 16.51
C VAL A 82 -4.87 -6.87 15.66
N LEU A 83 -5.43 -7.35 14.55
CA LEU A 83 -6.30 -6.56 13.67
C LEU A 83 -7.60 -6.18 14.40
N VAL A 84 -8.14 -7.10 15.21
CA VAL A 84 -9.29 -6.82 16.09
C VAL A 84 -8.93 -5.79 17.15
N GLU A 85 -7.80 -5.92 17.86
CA GLU A 85 -7.38 -4.94 18.88
C GLU A 85 -7.15 -3.53 18.31
N ALA A 86 -6.49 -3.43 17.15
CA ALA A 86 -6.24 -2.15 16.50
C ALA A 86 -7.53 -1.49 16.00
N VAL A 87 -8.48 -2.27 15.46
CA VAL A 87 -9.80 -1.78 15.01
C VAL A 87 -10.68 -1.39 16.19
N GLU A 88 -10.68 -2.15 17.28
CA GLU A 88 -11.41 -1.80 18.50
C GLU A 88 -10.83 -0.53 19.15
N SER A 89 -9.50 -0.41 19.21
CA SER A 89 -8.82 0.78 19.75
C SER A 89 -9.05 2.04 18.93
N ALA A 90 -9.24 1.92 17.61
CA ALA A 90 -9.56 3.05 16.73
C ALA A 90 -11.06 3.43 16.76
N ARG A 91 -11.93 2.61 17.36
CA ARG A 91 -13.37 2.86 17.51
C ARG A 91 -13.77 3.38 18.89
N ALA A 92 -12.87 3.30 19.86
CA ALA A 92 -13.02 3.86 21.22
C ALA A 92 -12.65 5.35 21.24
#